data_AF-A0A7X2TV23-F1
#
_entry.id   AF-A0A7X2TV23-F1
#
_cell.length_a   1.000
_cell.length_b   1.000
_cell.length_c   1.000
_cell.angle_alpha   90.00
_cell.angle_beta   90.00
_cell.angle_gamma   90.00
#
_symmetry.space_group_name_H-M   'P 1'
#
loop_
_entity.id
_entity.type
_entity.pdbx_description
1 polymer ?
#
loop_
_entity_poly.entity_id
_entity_poly.type
_entity_poly.pdbx_seq_one_letter_code
_entity_poly.pdbx_strand_id
1 'polypeptide(L)'
;METFGRGRGLAALLLGIPSGGGVDRRASFAESNSVWAFHVQDDWKIARKLTLNLGLRYELESPLSDRWDRSVRGIDPTAQLSVTTAAQAAYARNPTPEVPVSAFKALGGLNFAGV
;
A
#
# COMPACT_ATOMS: atom_id res chain seq x y z
N MET A 1 36.53 14.40 -10.54
CA MET A 1 36.57 13.93 -11.94
C MET A 1 37.33 12.61 -11.93
N GLU A 2 36.64 11.52 -11.56
CA GLU A 2 37.24 10.20 -11.43
C GLU A 2 37.41 9.60 -12.82
N THR A 3 38.64 9.22 -13.18
CA THR A 3 38.97 8.64 -14.46
C THR A 3 38.37 7.23 -14.56
N PHE A 4 37.53 7.00 -15.58
CA PHE A 4 36.98 5.68 -15.86
C PHE A 4 38.12 4.72 -16.25
N GLY A 5 38.62 3.98 -15.26
CA GLY A 5 39.62 2.94 -15.43
C GLY A 5 39.09 1.83 -16.32
N ARG A 6 39.47 1.88 -17.60
CA ARG A 6 39.30 0.80 -18.59
C ARG A 6 40.06 -0.43 -18.10
N GLY A 7 39.42 -1.28 -17.31
CA GLY A 7 40.05 -2.50 -16.77
C GLY A 7 39.29 -3.15 -15.62
N ARG A 8 38.55 -2.39 -14.81
CA ARG A 8 37.81 -2.94 -13.66
C ARG A 8 36.66 -3.85 -14.07
N GLY A 9 36.00 -3.60 -15.21
CA GLY A 9 34.89 -4.41 -15.71
C GLY A 9 35.30 -5.82 -16.16
N LEU A 10 36.38 -5.94 -16.95
CA LEU A 10 36.90 -7.24 -17.41
C LEU A 10 37.55 -8.04 -16.26
N ALA A 11 38.27 -7.36 -15.37
CA ALA A 11 38.82 -8.00 -14.17
C ALA A 11 37.71 -8.54 -13.26
N ALA A 12 36.65 -7.76 -13.03
CA ALA A 12 35.48 -8.21 -12.27
C ALA A 12 34.77 -9.39 -12.95
N LEU A 13 34.67 -9.41 -14.28
CA LEU A 13 34.12 -10.54 -15.05
C LEU A 13 34.95 -11.82 -14.87
N LEU A 14 36.28 -11.73 -15.01
CA LEU A 14 37.19 -12.88 -14.87
C LEU A 14 37.24 -13.42 -13.43
N LEU A 15 37.10 -12.53 -12.44
CA LEU A 15 37.01 -12.89 -11.02
C LEU A 15 35.60 -13.36 -10.61
N GLY A 16 34.63 -13.34 -11.53
CA GLY A 16 33.25 -13.72 -11.26
C GLY A 16 32.56 -12.83 -10.23
N ILE A 17 33.01 -11.58 -10.07
CA ILE A 17 32.43 -10.64 -9.10
C ILE A 17 31.09 -10.18 -9.68
N PRO A 18 29.95 -10.49 -9.02
CA PRO A 18 28.65 -10.05 -9.50
C PRO A 18 28.60 -8.53 -9.52
N SER A 19 28.36 -7.95 -10.71
CA SER A 19 28.25 -6.50 -10.92
C SER A 19 26.90 -5.93 -10.48
N GLY A 20 26.00 -6.80 -10.01
CA GLY A 20 24.69 -6.46 -9.47
C GLY A 20 23.86 -7.71 -9.24
N GLY A 21 22.84 -7.58 -8.40
CA GLY A 21 21.85 -8.61 -8.13
C GLY A 21 20.64 -7.95 -7.49
N GLY A 22 19.46 -8.28 -7.99
CA GLY A 22 18.20 -7.81 -7.44
C GLY A 22 17.25 -8.99 -7.29
N VAL A 23 16.57 -9.06 -6.15
CA VAL A 23 15.44 -9.97 -5.95
C VAL A 23 14.20 -9.09 -5.89
N ASP A 24 13.33 -9.20 -6.90
CA ASP A 24 12.04 -8.54 -6.89
C ASP A 24 11.05 -9.42 -6.12
N ARG A 25 10.73 -9.03 -4.87
CA ARG A 25 9.70 -9.70 -4.07
C ARG A 25 8.44 -8.86 -4.12
N ARG A 26 7.61 -9.13 -5.13
CA ARG A 26 6.31 -8.46 -5.28
C ARG A 26 5.37 -8.91 -4.17
N ALA A 27 4.63 -7.95 -3.62
CA ALA A 27 3.54 -8.26 -2.71
C ALA A 27 2.47 -9.05 -3.47
N SER A 28 1.98 -10.15 -2.89
CA SER A 28 0.79 -10.84 -3.38
C SER A 28 -0.42 -10.03 -2.95
N PHE A 29 -1.30 -9.73 -3.91
CA PHE A 29 -2.50 -8.92 -3.71
C PHE A 29 -3.71 -9.72 -4.17
N ALA A 30 -4.75 -9.77 -3.35
CA ALA A 30 -5.98 -10.47 -3.67
C ALA A 30 -7.16 -9.70 -3.08
N GLU A 31 -7.55 -8.65 -3.78
CA GLU A 31 -8.70 -7.82 -3.44
C GLU A 31 -9.98 -8.33 -4.10
N SER A 32 -11.08 -8.21 -3.36
CA SER A 32 -12.43 -8.44 -3.86
C SER A 32 -13.36 -7.31 -3.45
N ASN A 33 -14.34 -7.03 -4.28
CA ASN A 33 -15.50 -6.19 -3.97
C ASN A 33 -16.78 -6.94 -4.36
N SER A 34 -17.91 -6.54 -3.76
CA SER A 34 -19.24 -7.02 -4.10
C SER A 34 -20.07 -5.86 -4.64
N VAL A 35 -20.88 -6.11 -5.67
CA VAL A 35 -21.76 -5.11 -6.25
C VAL A 35 -23.19 -5.60 -6.16
N TRP A 36 -24.06 -4.81 -5.52
CA TRP A 36 -25.50 -5.01 -5.53
C TRP A 36 -26.13 -4.08 -6.56
N ALA A 37 -26.91 -4.63 -7.48
CA ALA A 37 -27.60 -3.86 -8.49
C ALA A 37 -29.10 -4.19 -8.50
N PHE A 38 -29.92 -3.16 -8.52
CA PHE A 38 -31.37 -3.24 -8.65
C PHE A 38 -31.82 -2.48 -9.90
N HIS A 39 -32.76 -3.05 -10.63
CA HIS A 39 -33.30 -2.44 -11.84
C HIS A 39 -34.81 -2.64 -11.91
N VAL A 40 -35.53 -1.56 -12.18
CA VAL A 40 -36.97 -1.58 -12.45
C VAL A 40 -37.23 -0.72 -13.68
N GLN A 41 -38.12 -1.19 -14.55
CA GLN A 41 -38.52 -0.46 -15.75
C GLN A 41 -40.02 -0.62 -15.97
N ASP A 42 -40.66 0.45 -16.42
CA ASP A 42 -42.08 0.49 -16.73
C ASP A 42 -42.35 1.27 -18.02
N ASP A 43 -43.44 0.90 -18.70
CA ASP A 43 -43.94 1.51 -19.93
C ASP A 43 -45.33 2.12 -19.69
N TRP A 44 -45.36 3.43 -19.41
CA TRP A 44 -46.59 4.17 -19.13
C TRP A 44 -47.23 4.71 -20.39
N LYS A 45 -48.41 4.18 -20.75
CA LYS A 45 -49.25 4.72 -21.82
C LYS A 45 -50.10 5.88 -21.31
N ILE A 46 -49.64 7.10 -21.55
CA ILE A 46 -50.37 8.32 -21.15
C ILE A 46 -51.53 8.61 -22.11
N ALA A 47 -51.35 8.34 -23.41
CA ALA A 47 -52.39 8.53 -24.43
C ALA A 47 -52.23 7.51 -25.57
N ARG A 48 -53.23 7.42 -26.46
CA ARG A 48 -53.21 6.48 -27.61
C ARG A 48 -52.00 6.62 -28.55
N LYS A 49 -51.30 7.75 -28.50
CA LYS A 49 -50.11 8.04 -29.32
C LYS A 49 -48.88 8.44 -28.49
N LEU A 50 -48.92 8.31 -27.16
CA LEU A 50 -47.81 8.68 -26.28
C LEU A 50 -47.61 7.62 -25.20
N THR A 51 -46.43 7.01 -25.23
CA THR A 51 -45.93 6.10 -24.20
C THR A 51 -44.64 6.67 -23.64
N LEU A 52 -44.49 6.67 -22.32
CA LEU A 52 -43.24 6.96 -21.64
C LEU A 52 -42.61 5.64 -21.19
N ASN A 53 -41.33 5.46 -21.48
CA ASN A 53 -40.52 4.38 -20.94
C ASN A 53 -39.68 4.95 -19.81
N LEU A 54 -39.88 4.45 -18.59
CA LEU A 54 -39.20 4.90 -17.39
C LEU A 54 -38.41 3.75 -16.80
N GLY A 55 -37.10 3.93 -16.68
CA GLY A 55 -36.20 2.99 -16.01
C GLY A 55 -35.52 3.64 -14.82
N LEU A 56 -35.43 2.90 -13.71
CA LEU A 56 -34.59 3.25 -12.58
C LEU A 56 -33.60 2.11 -12.32
N ARG A 57 -32.32 2.47 -12.21
CA ARG A 57 -31.25 1.57 -11.80
C ARG A 57 -30.56 2.13 -10.56
N TYR A 58 -30.36 1.27 -9.58
CA TYR A 58 -29.57 1.56 -8.40
C TYR A 58 -28.44 0.56 -8.28
N GLU A 59 -27.22 1.06 -8.08
CA GLU A 59 -26.02 0.25 -7.87
C GLU A 59 -25.36 0.67 -6.57
N LEU A 60 -24.92 -0.33 -5.79
CA LEU A 60 -24.18 -0.15 -4.56
C LEU A 60 -22.98 -1.09 -4.57
N GLU A 61 -21.79 -0.50 -4.56
CA GLU A 61 -20.52 -1.21 -4.52
C GLU A 61 -19.99 -1.27 -3.09
N SER A 62 -19.55 -2.45 -2.65
CA SER A 62 -18.89 -2.62 -1.36
C SER A 62 -17.46 -2.10 -1.41
N PRO A 63 -16.88 -1.71 -0.26
CA PRO A 63 -15.45 -1.46 -0.17
C PRO A 63 -14.63 -2.66 -0.65
N LEU A 64 -13.42 -2.40 -1.16
CA LEU A 64 -12.45 -3.44 -1.47
C LEU A 64 -11.97 -4.10 -0.16
N SER A 65 -11.93 -5.43 -0.17
CA SER A 65 -11.52 -6.30 0.92
C SER A 65 -10.30 -7.13 0.48
N ASP A 66 -9.19 -7.15 1.22
CA ASP A 66 -8.06 -8.05 0.91
C ASP A 66 -8.26 -9.38 1.63
N ARG A 67 -8.12 -10.51 0.93
CA ARG A 67 -8.32 -11.84 1.51
C ARG A 67 -7.54 -12.11 2.82
N TRP A 68 -6.44 -11.40 3.05
CA TRP A 68 -5.59 -11.56 4.23
C TRP A 68 -5.56 -10.32 5.14
N ASP A 69 -6.48 -9.37 4.96
CA ASP A 69 -6.56 -8.12 5.71
C ASP A 69 -5.27 -7.28 5.66
N ARG A 70 -4.48 -7.43 4.59
CA ARG A 70 -3.18 -6.74 4.45
C ARG A 70 -3.27 -5.40 3.74
N SER A 71 -4.49 -4.97 3.38
CA SER A 71 -4.68 -3.67 2.75
C SER A 71 -4.34 -2.56 3.74
N VAL A 72 -3.53 -1.59 3.32
CA VAL A 72 -3.04 -0.50 4.15
C VAL A 72 -3.87 0.75 3.88
N ARG A 73 -4.54 1.27 4.90
CA ARG A 73 -5.32 2.52 4.80
C ARG A 73 -4.50 3.78 5.07
N GLY A 74 -3.32 3.62 5.66
CA GLY A 74 -2.43 4.74 5.93
C GLY A 74 -1.36 4.41 6.96
N ILE A 75 -0.80 5.47 7.54
CA ILE A 75 0.19 5.40 8.62
C ILE A 75 -0.49 5.79 9.93
N ASP A 76 -0.35 4.94 10.95
CA ASP A 76 -0.64 5.31 12.33
C ASP A 76 0.65 5.87 12.95
N PRO A 77 0.75 7.18 13.23
CA PRO A 77 1.95 7.81 13.79
C PRO A 77 2.20 7.43 15.25
N THR A 78 1.24 6.78 15.91
CA THR A 78 1.30 6.42 17.33
C THR A 78 1.46 4.92 17.57
N ALA A 79 1.46 4.10 16.50
CA ALA A 79 1.59 2.65 16.61
C ALA A 79 2.90 2.24 17.31
N GLN A 80 2.76 1.37 18.32
CA GLN A 80 3.88 0.69 18.97
C GLN A 80 4.21 -0.59 18.20
N LEU A 81 5.44 -0.66 17.68
CA LEU A 81 5.97 -1.85 17.04
C LEU A 81 6.81 -2.65 18.04
N SER A 82 7.06 -3.93 17.75
CA SER A 82 7.92 -4.79 18.59
C SER A 82 9.34 -4.25 18.76
N VAL A 83 9.82 -3.47 17.79
CA VAL A 83 11.14 -2.82 17.80
C VAL A 83 11.16 -1.51 18.58
N THR A 84 10.02 -0.87 18.82
CA THR A 84 9.94 0.48 19.42
C THR A 84 10.74 0.58 20.72
N THR A 85 10.47 -0.30 21.69
CA THR A 85 11.14 -0.27 23.00
C THR A 85 12.63 -0.52 22.89
N ALA A 86 13.04 -1.52 22.08
CA ALA A 86 14.44 -1.86 21.90
C ALA A 86 15.22 -0.73 21.21
N ALA A 87 14.62 -0.08 20.20
CA ALA A 87 15.21 1.05 19.50
C ALA A 87 15.38 2.27 20.42
N GLN A 88 14.37 2.59 21.23
CA GLN A 88 14.46 3.70 22.20
C GLN A 88 15.52 3.44 23.27
N ALA A 89 15.61 2.20 23.79
CA ALA A 89 16.66 1.81 24.73
C ALA A 89 18.06 1.85 24.10
N ALA A 90 18.19 1.48 22.83
CA ALA A 90 19.45 1.61 22.09
C ALA A 90 19.85 3.08 21.89
N TYR A 91 18.89 3.93 21.50
CA TYR A 91 19.13 5.37 21.31
C TYR A 91 19.53 6.06 22.62
N ALA A 92 18.89 5.73 23.73
CA ALA A 92 19.22 6.28 25.04
C ALA A 92 20.67 6.00 25.49
N ARG A 93 21.31 4.94 24.96
CA ARG A 93 22.72 4.62 25.25
C ARG A 93 23.71 5.46 24.46
N ASN A 94 23.31 6.03 23.33
CA ASN A 94 24.16 6.86 22.48
C ASN A 94 23.33 7.90 21.71
N PRO A 95 22.85 8.97 22.39
CA PRO A 95 22.00 9.98 21.76
C PRO A 95 22.80 10.94 20.88
N THR A 96 22.10 11.58 19.94
CA THR A 96 22.69 12.65 19.12
C THR A 96 22.32 14.02 19.69
N PRO A 97 23.15 15.06 19.49
CA PRO A 97 22.86 16.40 20.01
C PRO A 97 21.54 17.02 19.50
N GLU A 98 21.12 16.65 18.29
CA GLU A 98 19.96 17.23 17.60
C GLU A 98 18.62 16.71 18.12
N VAL A 99 18.58 15.51 18.71
CA VAL A 99 17.35 14.89 19.19
C VAL A 99 17.54 14.42 20.64
N PRO A 100 16.98 15.12 21.63
CA PRO A 100 17.00 14.66 23.01
C PRO A 100 16.35 13.28 23.17
N VAL A 101 16.83 12.48 24.13
CA VAL A 101 16.28 11.14 24.41
C VAL A 101 14.77 11.18 24.68
N SER A 102 14.27 12.23 25.33
CA SER A 102 12.84 12.44 25.58
C SER A 102 12.01 12.73 24.33
N ALA A 103 12.64 13.21 23.26
CA ALA A 103 12.02 13.50 21.99
C ALA A 103 12.08 12.32 21.00
N PHE A 104 12.95 11.34 21.23
CA PHE A 104 13.07 10.18 20.36
C PHE A 104 11.92 9.18 20.56
N LYS A 105 10.98 9.17 19.60
CA LYS A 105 9.87 8.22 19.54
C LYS A 105 10.04 7.31 18.34
N ALA A 106 10.36 6.04 18.59
CA ALA A 106 10.37 5.00 17.57
C ALA A 106 8.96 4.45 17.33
N LEU A 107 7.99 5.35 17.18
CA LEU A 107 6.58 5.05 16.94
C LEU A 107 6.25 5.29 15.47
N GLY A 108 5.23 4.60 14.98
CA GLY A 108 4.82 4.68 13.58
C GLY A 108 4.66 3.30 12.99
N GLY A 109 3.52 3.05 12.37
CA GLY A 109 3.20 1.75 11.78
C GLY A 109 2.15 1.84 10.69
N LEU A 110 1.94 0.72 9.99
CA LEU A 110 0.88 0.61 8.99
C LEU A 110 -0.47 0.47 9.71
N ASN A 111 -1.45 1.27 9.28
CA ASN A 111 -2.84 1.07 9.67
C ASN A 111 -3.50 0.15 8.64
N PHE A 112 -3.91 -1.05 9.07
CA PHE A 112 -4.53 -2.04 8.21
C PHE A 112 -6.04 -1.78 8.07
N ALA A 113 -6.61 -2.11 6.91
CA ALA A 113 -8.02 -1.91 6.61
C ALA A 113 -8.94 -2.79 7.47
N GLY A 114 -8.43 -3.93 7.94
CA GLY A 114 -9.18 -4.91 8.75
C GLY A 114 -10.36 -5.54 8.01
N VAL A 115 -10.31 -5.48 6.67
CA VAL A 115 -11.29 -6.02 5.74
C VAL A 115 -10.58 -6.61 4.53
#